data_AF-A0A2R6E6Z7-F1
#
_entry.id   AF-A0A2R6E6Z7-F1
#
_cell.length_a   1.000
_cell.length_b   1.000
_cell.length_c   1.000
_cell.angle_alpha   90.00
_cell.angle_beta   90.00
_cell.angle_gamma   90.00
#
_symmetry.space_group_name_H-M   'P 1'
#
loop_
_entity.id
_entity.type
_entity.pdbx_description
1 polymer ?
#
loop_
_entity_poly.entity_id
_entity_poly.type
_entity_poly.pdbx_seq_one_letter_code
_entity_poly.pdbx_strand_id
1 'polypeptide(L)'
;VERIADGFAAGSMDGYEALAELLALVETFEDRGPVCAVHEAEMPVLDGMGCDLCVRGADDAVIAERAALSVVRRAARRLANAPGMAAHVPNVGTNVGTAVPGATDVTDVAAVPGRLQAVGSRVLVPADPEFGASQRVATTVLAAMAHDPDRRGALNLGTSGALLDAARDRGIDPLAFDAGYEDRGQRLRERFRERRSVPQVLYHEGAFGIEPVTYVLGETATEAATLAVELVEAADGA
;
A
#
# COMPACT_ATOMS: atom_id res chain seq x y z
N VAL A 1 -39.35 -1.71 -19.38
CA VAL A 1 -40.36 -2.39 -18.55
C VAL A 1 -41.36 -3.16 -19.41
N GLU A 2 -42.04 -2.50 -20.36
CA GLU A 2 -43.02 -3.15 -21.27
C GLU A 2 -42.44 -4.37 -22.01
N ARG A 3 -41.26 -4.22 -22.62
CA ARG A 3 -40.54 -5.32 -23.31
C ARG A 3 -40.26 -6.56 -22.45
N ILE A 4 -39.94 -6.40 -21.17
CA ILE A 4 -39.69 -7.52 -20.24
C ILE A 4 -41.03 -8.16 -19.86
N ALA A 5 -42.06 -7.35 -19.59
CA ALA A 5 -43.40 -7.83 -19.27
C ALA A 5 -44.01 -8.63 -20.43
N ASP A 6 -43.88 -8.12 -21.66
CA ASP A 6 -44.35 -8.79 -22.87
C ASP A 6 -43.54 -10.08 -23.14
N GLY A 7 -42.23 -10.06 -22.90
CA GLY A 7 -41.36 -11.23 -23.02
C GLY A 7 -41.75 -12.36 -22.05
N PHE A 8 -42.06 -12.03 -20.80
CA PHE A 8 -42.59 -13.01 -19.84
C PHE A 8 -43.99 -13.51 -20.23
N ALA A 9 -44.88 -12.62 -20.66
CA ALA A 9 -46.24 -12.99 -21.06
C ALA A 9 -46.25 -13.91 -22.29
N ALA A 10 -45.31 -13.73 -23.21
CA ALA A 10 -45.13 -14.56 -24.41
C ALA A 10 -44.31 -15.84 -24.17
N GLY A 11 -43.69 -16.00 -22.99
CA GLY A 11 -42.77 -17.10 -22.70
C GLY A 11 -41.49 -17.08 -23.55
N SER A 12 -41.18 -15.93 -24.16
CA SER A 12 -40.03 -15.72 -25.04
C SER A 12 -38.82 -15.14 -24.31
N MET A 13 -38.95 -14.92 -22.99
CA MET A 13 -37.89 -14.40 -22.13
C MET A 13 -37.93 -15.14 -20.80
N ASP A 14 -36.79 -15.67 -20.39
CA ASP A 14 -36.65 -16.28 -19.07
C ASP A 14 -36.18 -15.28 -17.99
N GLY A 15 -36.13 -15.74 -16.74
CA GLY A 15 -35.75 -14.88 -15.61
C GLY A 15 -34.31 -14.36 -15.67
N TYR A 16 -33.41 -15.08 -16.35
CA TYR A 16 -32.03 -14.67 -16.52
C TYR A 16 -31.90 -13.62 -17.62
N GLU A 17 -32.59 -13.83 -18.74
CA GLU A 17 -32.66 -12.87 -19.85
C GLU A 17 -33.31 -11.55 -19.41
N ALA A 18 -34.37 -11.61 -18.60
CA ALA A 18 -35.00 -10.43 -18.02
C ALA A 18 -34.07 -9.66 -17.07
N LEU A 19 -33.27 -10.38 -16.27
CA LEU A 19 -32.27 -9.77 -15.39
C LEU A 19 -31.16 -9.09 -16.20
N ALA A 20 -30.65 -9.75 -17.24
CA ALA A 20 -29.63 -9.19 -18.13
C ALA A 20 -30.13 -7.92 -18.83
N GLU A 21 -31.38 -7.92 -19.31
CA GLU A 21 -32.03 -6.76 -19.92
C GLU A 21 -32.22 -5.59 -18.94
N LEU A 22 -32.52 -5.90 -17.67
CA LEU A 22 -32.65 -4.89 -16.64
C LEU A 22 -31.29 -4.29 -16.26
N LEU A 23 -30.24 -5.11 -16.18
CA LEU A 23 -28.87 -4.64 -15.93
C LEU A 23 -28.36 -3.75 -17.08
N ALA A 24 -28.56 -4.15 -18.33
CA ALA A 24 -28.18 -3.34 -19.49
C ALA A 24 -28.89 -1.97 -19.52
N LEU A 25 -30.15 -1.91 -19.05
CA LEU A 25 -30.89 -0.66 -18.92
C LEU A 25 -30.30 0.24 -17.83
N VAL A 26 -29.92 -0.33 -16.69
CA VAL A 26 -29.26 0.41 -15.60
C VAL A 26 -27.94 1.00 -16.07
N GLU A 27 -27.10 0.20 -16.74
CA GLU A 27 -25.82 0.68 -17.33
C GLU A 27 -26.04 1.85 -18.29
N THR A 28 -27.07 1.77 -19.15
CA THR A 28 -27.42 2.86 -20.08
C THR A 28 -27.86 4.14 -19.36
N PHE A 29 -28.43 4.02 -18.16
CA PHE A 29 -28.87 5.18 -17.39
C PHE A 29 -27.72 5.84 -16.64
N GLU A 30 -26.72 5.04 -16.25
CA GLU A 30 -25.53 5.45 -15.50
C GLU A 30 -24.39 5.99 -16.39
N ASP A 31 -24.25 5.53 -17.65
CA ASP A 31 -23.27 6.06 -18.62
C ASP A 31 -23.85 7.13 -19.53
N ARG A 32 -23.66 8.38 -19.12
CA ARG A 32 -24.09 9.57 -19.88
C ARG A 32 -25.58 9.52 -20.26
N GLY A 33 -26.34 8.78 -19.46
CA GLY A 33 -27.77 8.61 -19.59
C GLY A 33 -28.55 9.67 -18.83
N PRO A 34 -29.86 9.45 -18.64
CA PRO A 34 -30.75 10.41 -17.99
C PRO A 34 -30.33 10.80 -16.58
N VAL A 35 -29.64 9.91 -15.84
CA VAL A 35 -29.16 10.20 -14.48
C VAL A 35 -28.05 11.26 -14.50
N CYS A 36 -27.12 11.18 -15.46
CA CYS A 36 -26.07 12.18 -15.64
C CYS A 36 -26.65 13.56 -15.96
N ALA A 37 -27.68 13.61 -16.82
CA ALA A 37 -28.34 14.86 -17.20
C ALA A 37 -29.02 15.55 -16.01
N VAL A 38 -29.67 14.78 -15.12
CA VAL A 38 -30.23 15.33 -13.87
C VAL A 38 -29.12 15.83 -12.95
N HIS A 39 -28.02 15.07 -12.83
CA HIS A 39 -26.91 15.46 -11.96
C HIS A 39 -26.22 16.75 -12.41
N GLU A 40 -25.96 16.92 -13.72
CA GLU A 40 -25.41 18.17 -14.27
C GLU A 40 -26.35 19.36 -14.05
N ALA A 41 -27.67 19.14 -14.10
CA ALA A 41 -28.66 20.19 -13.81
C ALA A 41 -28.66 20.61 -12.33
N GLU A 42 -28.52 19.67 -11.40
CA GLU A 42 -28.45 19.94 -9.96
C GLU A 42 -27.06 20.44 -9.52
N MET A 43 -26.01 20.09 -10.25
CA MET A 43 -24.62 20.46 -9.98
C MET A 43 -23.98 21.14 -11.21
N PRO A 44 -24.24 22.44 -11.43
CA PRO A 44 -23.80 23.17 -12.64
C PRO A 44 -22.28 23.23 -12.82
N VAL A 45 -21.51 22.99 -11.75
CA VAL A 45 -20.04 22.85 -11.80
C VAL A 45 -19.57 21.59 -12.51
N LEU A 46 -20.47 20.72 -12.98
CA LEU A 46 -20.16 19.52 -13.74
C LEU A 46 -20.67 19.61 -15.20
N ASP A 47 -21.42 20.67 -15.54
CA ASP A 47 -22.03 20.83 -16.86
C ASP A 47 -20.97 20.82 -17.99
N GLY A 48 -21.15 19.90 -18.94
CA GLY A 48 -20.26 19.71 -20.07
C GLY A 48 -18.87 19.14 -19.75
N MET A 49 -18.59 18.74 -18.49
CA MET A 49 -17.28 18.21 -18.11
C MET A 49 -17.11 16.72 -18.44
N GLY A 50 -18.20 15.98 -18.67
CA GLY A 50 -18.16 14.53 -18.88
C GLY A 50 -17.72 13.80 -17.62
N CYS A 51 -18.66 13.63 -16.68
CA CYS A 51 -18.41 12.90 -15.43
C CYS A 51 -18.48 11.37 -15.65
N ASP A 52 -17.42 10.64 -15.31
CA ASP A 52 -17.35 9.16 -15.42
C ASP A 52 -17.50 8.44 -14.06
N LEU A 53 -17.98 9.17 -13.04
CA LEU A 53 -18.06 8.68 -11.65
C LEU A 53 -19.19 7.66 -11.44
N CYS A 54 -20.31 7.80 -12.15
CA CYS A 54 -21.47 6.91 -12.04
C CYS A 54 -21.25 5.57 -12.75
N VAL A 55 -20.53 5.55 -13.87
CA VAL A 55 -20.24 4.34 -14.68
C VAL A 55 -19.20 3.45 -14.02
N ARG A 56 -18.27 4.04 -13.27
CA ARG A 56 -17.15 3.28 -12.72
C ARG A 56 -17.52 2.46 -11.49
N GLY A 57 -18.61 2.77 -10.80
CA GLY A 57 -18.89 2.21 -9.48
C GLY A 57 -17.75 2.45 -8.48
N ALA A 58 -18.06 2.40 -7.20
CA ALA A 58 -17.04 2.23 -6.18
C ALA A 58 -16.68 0.74 -6.12
N ASP A 59 -15.88 0.24 -7.06
CA ASP A 59 -15.16 -1.00 -6.74
C ASP A 59 -14.15 -0.62 -5.65
N ASP A 60 -14.55 -0.85 -4.40
CA ASP A 60 -13.77 -0.56 -3.20
C ASP A 60 -12.36 -1.19 -3.31
N ALA A 61 -12.23 -2.32 -4.02
CA ALA A 61 -10.93 -2.92 -4.29
C ALA A 61 -10.11 -2.06 -5.26
N VAL A 62 -10.68 -1.61 -6.38
CA VAL A 62 -9.97 -0.72 -7.34
C VAL A 62 -9.60 0.62 -6.68
N ILE A 63 -10.47 1.17 -5.83
CA ILE A 63 -10.18 2.39 -5.05
C ILE A 63 -9.03 2.14 -4.08
N ALA A 64 -9.08 1.04 -3.32
CA ALA A 64 -8.03 0.66 -2.38
C ALA A 64 -6.68 0.43 -3.10
N GLU A 65 -6.70 -0.20 -4.27
CA GLU A 65 -5.52 -0.45 -5.09
C GLU A 65 -4.88 0.86 -5.56
N ARG A 66 -5.67 1.76 -6.15
CA ARG A 66 -5.20 3.09 -6.57
C ARG A 66 -4.68 3.91 -5.39
N ALA A 67 -5.35 3.84 -4.25
CA ALA A 67 -4.92 4.51 -3.02
C ALA A 67 -3.56 3.97 -2.55
N ALA A 68 -3.38 2.64 -2.55
CA ALA A 68 -2.12 2.00 -2.19
C ALA A 68 -0.96 2.46 -3.10
N LEU A 69 -1.14 2.45 -4.42
CA LEU A 69 -0.13 2.93 -5.38
C LEU A 69 0.21 4.43 -5.16
N SER A 70 -0.82 5.26 -4.92
CA SER A 70 -0.65 6.70 -4.64
C SER A 70 0.12 6.94 -3.33
N VAL A 71 -0.19 6.18 -2.28
CA VAL A 71 0.51 6.21 -0.99
C VAL A 71 1.98 5.84 -1.16
N VAL A 72 2.30 4.75 -1.88
CA VAL A 72 3.69 4.32 -2.10
C VAL A 72 4.45 5.36 -2.94
N ARG A 73 3.81 5.94 -3.97
CA ARG A 73 4.44 7.00 -4.78
C ARG A 73 4.79 8.22 -3.93
N ARG A 74 3.89 8.64 -3.03
CA ARG A 74 4.14 9.76 -2.11
C ARG A 74 5.25 9.43 -1.12
N ALA A 75 5.24 8.24 -0.54
CA ALA A 75 6.27 7.76 0.38
C ALA A 75 7.65 7.71 -0.29
N ALA A 76 7.76 7.13 -1.49
CA ALA A 76 9.01 7.07 -2.25
C ALA A 76 9.55 8.47 -2.59
N ARG A 77 8.69 9.40 -2.99
CA ARG A 77 9.09 10.80 -3.22
C ARG A 77 9.54 11.49 -1.93
N ARG A 78 8.91 11.21 -0.79
CA ARG A 78 9.34 11.75 0.50
C ARG A 78 10.75 11.29 0.86
N LEU A 79 11.00 9.98 0.76
CA LEU A 79 12.34 9.40 0.99
C LEU A 79 13.37 9.97 0.00
N ALA A 80 12.99 10.11 -1.28
CA ALA A 80 13.90 10.62 -2.31
C ALA A 80 14.36 12.07 -2.07
N ASN A 81 13.51 12.89 -1.44
CA ASN A 81 13.78 14.29 -1.16
C ASN A 81 14.25 14.56 0.28
N ALA A 82 14.33 13.54 1.12
CA ALA A 82 14.77 13.68 2.50
C ALA A 82 16.30 13.87 2.56
N PRO A 83 16.80 14.94 3.20
CA PRO A 83 18.23 15.12 3.45
C PRO A 83 18.81 13.94 4.23
N GLY A 84 20.06 13.55 3.95
CA GLY A 84 20.75 12.47 4.66
C GLY A 84 20.29 11.05 4.31
N MET A 85 19.07 10.87 3.77
CA MET A 85 18.46 9.56 3.51
C MET A 85 19.34 8.62 2.67
N ALA A 86 20.11 9.15 1.72
CA ALA A 86 21.01 8.34 0.89
C ALA A 86 22.05 7.54 1.70
N ALA A 87 22.48 8.05 2.87
CA ALA A 87 23.43 7.36 3.75
C ALA A 87 22.79 6.18 4.51
N HIS A 88 21.45 6.14 4.59
CA HIS A 88 20.68 5.11 5.28
C HIS A 88 20.07 4.07 4.32
N VAL A 89 20.32 4.21 3.01
CA VAL A 89 19.94 3.19 2.01
C VAL A 89 20.95 2.04 2.07
N PRO A 90 20.52 0.78 2.34
CA PRO A 90 21.41 -0.37 2.38
C PRO A 90 21.91 -0.76 0.97
N ASN A 91 22.96 -1.57 0.87
CA ASN A 91 23.50 -2.02 -0.42
C ASN A 91 22.48 -2.80 -1.26
N VAL A 92 21.54 -3.50 -0.60
CA VAL A 92 20.41 -4.18 -1.26
C VAL A 92 19.30 -3.23 -1.74
N GLY A 93 19.42 -1.93 -1.47
CA GLY A 93 18.42 -0.90 -1.77
C GLY A 93 17.28 -0.84 -0.75
N THR A 94 16.67 0.34 -0.65
CA THR A 94 15.47 0.59 0.17
C THR A 94 14.24 0.32 -0.66
N ASN A 95 13.30 -0.46 -0.15
CA ASN A 95 11.96 -0.51 -0.71
C ASN A 95 10.96 0.03 0.31
N VAL A 96 9.84 0.53 -0.18
CA VAL A 96 8.75 1.11 0.58
C VAL A 96 7.45 0.60 -0.03
N GLY A 97 6.52 0.16 0.80
CA GLY A 97 5.31 -0.50 0.32
C GLY A 97 4.15 -0.41 1.27
N THR A 98 2.95 -0.56 0.73
CA THR A 98 1.70 -0.61 1.47
C THR A 98 0.77 -1.68 0.93
N ALA A 99 0.10 -2.40 1.83
CA ALA A 99 -0.92 -3.37 1.49
C ALA A 99 -2.32 -2.73 1.41
N VAL A 100 -3.16 -3.27 0.54
CA VAL A 100 -4.60 -2.97 0.59
C VAL A 100 -5.21 -3.52 1.89
N PRO A 101 -6.34 -2.96 2.37
CA PRO A 101 -7.05 -3.51 3.53
C PRO A 101 -7.39 -4.99 3.30
N GLY A 102 -7.17 -5.84 4.31
CA GLY A 102 -7.46 -7.27 4.22
C GLY A 102 -6.52 -8.09 3.34
N ALA A 103 -5.38 -7.53 2.90
CA ALA A 103 -4.37 -8.24 2.12
C ALA A 103 -3.94 -9.57 2.76
N THR A 104 -3.83 -10.60 1.92
CA THR A 104 -3.40 -11.95 2.35
C THR A 104 -2.21 -12.47 1.58
N ASP A 105 -1.94 -11.92 0.38
CA ASP A 105 -0.85 -12.31 -0.48
C ASP A 105 0.14 -11.16 -0.74
N VAL A 106 1.35 -11.50 -1.18
CA VAL A 106 2.35 -10.51 -1.58
C VAL A 106 1.90 -9.70 -2.80
N THR A 107 1.02 -10.24 -3.63
CA THR A 107 0.39 -9.53 -4.75
C THR A 107 -0.55 -8.42 -4.30
N ASP A 108 -1.00 -8.43 -3.04
CA ASP A 108 -1.88 -7.40 -2.49
C ASP A 108 -1.09 -6.20 -1.92
N VAL A 109 0.24 -6.21 -2.08
CA VAL A 109 1.14 -5.18 -1.55
C VAL A 109 1.78 -4.40 -2.69
N ALA A 110 1.49 -3.10 -2.74
CA ALA A 110 2.15 -2.16 -3.63
C ALA A 110 3.55 -1.83 -3.08
N ALA A 111 4.55 -1.79 -3.96
CA ALA A 111 5.92 -1.39 -3.63
C ALA A 111 6.62 -0.81 -4.88
N VAL A 112 7.88 -0.39 -4.77
CA VAL A 112 8.65 0.13 -5.91
C VAL A 112 9.47 -1.00 -6.57
N PRO A 113 9.22 -1.35 -7.85
CA PRO A 113 10.08 -2.26 -8.61
C PRO A 113 11.53 -1.76 -8.66
N GLY A 114 12.52 -2.64 -8.55
CA GLY A 114 13.94 -2.24 -8.60
C GLY A 114 14.49 -1.52 -7.36
N ARG A 115 13.62 -1.09 -6.43
CA ARG A 115 13.95 -0.44 -5.15
C ARG A 115 14.57 0.96 -5.32
N LEU A 116 14.51 1.76 -4.27
CA LEU A 116 15.20 3.03 -4.16
C LEU A 116 16.71 2.77 -3.95
N GLN A 117 17.54 3.47 -4.73
CA GLN A 117 18.99 3.31 -4.75
C GLN A 117 19.69 4.62 -4.38
N ALA A 118 20.74 4.54 -3.56
CA ALA A 118 21.60 5.70 -3.30
C ALA A 118 22.60 5.88 -4.45
N VAL A 119 22.63 7.09 -5.03
CA VAL A 119 23.61 7.51 -6.04
C VAL A 119 24.19 8.84 -5.61
N GLY A 120 25.41 8.79 -5.06
CA GLY A 120 26.01 9.93 -4.36
C GLY A 120 25.19 10.29 -3.12
N SER A 121 24.83 11.57 -2.99
CA SER A 121 23.97 12.07 -1.90
C SER A 121 22.47 12.02 -2.21
N ARG A 122 22.08 11.41 -3.34
CA ARG A 122 20.69 11.37 -3.79
C ARG A 122 20.13 9.96 -3.74
N VAL A 123 18.82 9.86 -3.56
CA VAL A 123 18.08 8.61 -3.66
C VAL A 123 17.28 8.62 -4.97
N LEU A 124 17.50 7.62 -5.81
CA LEU A 124 16.81 7.44 -7.09
C LEU A 124 15.65 6.45 -6.96
N VAL A 125 14.50 6.82 -7.54
CA VAL A 125 13.32 5.96 -7.68
C VAL A 125 13.29 5.45 -9.12
N PRO A 126 13.51 4.15 -9.39
CA PRO A 126 13.74 3.65 -10.74
C PRO A 126 12.46 3.50 -11.58
N ALA A 127 11.30 3.33 -10.94
CA ALA A 127 10.02 3.07 -11.59
C ALA A 127 8.85 3.54 -10.73
N ASP A 128 7.66 3.64 -11.33
CA ASP A 128 6.42 3.83 -10.60
C ASP A 128 6.08 2.60 -9.74
N PRO A 129 5.33 2.77 -8.63
CA PRO A 129 4.92 1.64 -7.80
C PRO A 129 4.03 0.65 -8.54
N GLU A 130 4.15 -0.63 -8.16
CA GLU A 130 3.37 -1.74 -8.69
C GLU A 130 3.09 -2.76 -7.57
N PHE A 131 2.05 -3.57 -7.76
CA PHE A 131 1.70 -4.67 -6.85
C PHE A 131 2.66 -5.85 -7.00
N GLY A 132 2.98 -6.52 -5.89
CA GLY A 132 3.87 -7.70 -5.89
C GLY A 132 5.35 -7.37 -6.13
N ALA A 133 5.73 -6.10 -6.24
CA ALA A 133 7.08 -5.67 -6.61
C ALA A 133 8.15 -5.95 -5.54
N SER A 134 7.77 -6.27 -4.29
CA SER A 134 8.71 -6.47 -3.18
C SER A 134 8.30 -7.59 -2.23
N GLN A 135 8.87 -8.78 -2.43
CA GLN A 135 8.62 -9.93 -1.56
C GLN A 135 9.02 -9.69 -0.09
N ARG A 136 10.10 -8.94 0.16
CA ARG A 136 10.64 -8.73 1.52
C ARG A 136 9.77 -7.77 2.34
N VAL A 137 9.43 -6.62 1.75
CA VAL A 137 8.53 -5.65 2.38
C VAL A 137 7.14 -6.25 2.53
N ALA A 138 6.63 -6.93 1.50
CA ALA A 138 5.33 -7.59 1.57
C ALA A 138 5.27 -8.64 2.69
N THR A 139 6.29 -9.52 2.81
CA THR A 139 6.36 -10.50 3.91
C THR A 139 6.29 -9.82 5.29
N THR A 140 7.01 -8.71 5.48
CA THR A 140 6.99 -7.97 6.75
C THR A 140 5.63 -7.33 7.02
N VAL A 141 5.03 -6.68 6.01
CA VAL A 141 3.69 -6.06 6.13
C VAL A 141 2.63 -7.10 6.44
N LEU A 142 2.59 -8.23 5.72
CA LEU A 142 1.62 -9.30 5.95
C LEU A 142 1.81 -10.00 7.30
N ALA A 143 3.03 -10.04 7.82
CA ALA A 143 3.29 -10.53 9.17
C ALA A 143 2.74 -9.56 10.24
N ALA A 144 2.93 -8.25 10.04
CA ALA A 144 2.39 -7.21 10.91
C ALA A 144 0.85 -7.19 10.89
N MET A 145 0.24 -7.18 9.69
CA MET A 145 -1.21 -7.19 9.49
C MET A 145 -1.92 -8.37 10.13
N ALA A 146 -1.27 -9.54 10.21
CA ALA A 146 -1.82 -10.71 10.88
C ALA A 146 -2.00 -10.52 12.40
N HIS A 147 -1.40 -9.48 12.99
CA HIS A 147 -1.55 -9.13 14.40
C HIS A 147 -2.21 -7.76 14.61
N ASP A 148 -1.90 -6.78 13.75
CA ASP A 148 -2.45 -5.42 13.74
C ASP A 148 -2.90 -5.07 12.31
N PRO A 149 -4.19 -5.26 11.96
CA PRO A 149 -4.71 -5.09 10.59
C PRO A 149 -4.50 -3.71 9.99
N ASP A 150 -4.33 -2.69 10.84
CA ASP A 150 -4.11 -1.31 10.41
C ASP A 150 -2.64 -1.05 10.04
N ARG A 151 -1.70 -1.92 10.45
CA ARG A 151 -0.27 -1.82 10.16
C ARG A 151 0.08 -2.29 8.74
N ARG A 152 -0.36 -1.52 7.75
CA ARG A 152 -0.26 -1.91 6.33
C ARG A 152 0.92 -1.30 5.59
N GLY A 153 1.77 -0.51 6.25
CA GLY A 153 2.91 0.17 5.63
C GLY A 153 4.26 -0.28 6.17
N ALA A 154 5.25 -0.44 5.29
CA ALA A 154 6.62 -0.69 5.71
C ALA A 154 7.64 -0.16 4.72
N LEU A 155 8.85 0.12 5.21
CA LEU A 155 10.04 0.32 4.40
C LEU A 155 11.28 -0.26 5.08
N ASN A 156 12.37 -0.44 4.34
CA ASN A 156 13.64 -0.90 4.88
C ASN A 156 14.77 0.13 4.74
N LEU A 157 15.61 0.25 5.77
CA LEU A 157 16.84 1.04 5.83
C LEU A 157 18.01 0.13 6.25
N GLY A 158 19.24 0.61 6.06
CA GLY A 158 20.42 0.00 6.66
C GLY A 158 20.37 0.13 8.19
N THR A 159 20.71 -0.94 8.90
CA THR A 159 20.77 -0.86 10.37
C THR A 159 22.02 -0.11 10.82
N SER A 160 21.85 0.88 11.68
CA SER A 160 22.94 1.54 12.40
C SER A 160 22.56 1.73 13.88
N GLY A 161 23.56 1.81 14.76
CA GLY A 161 23.33 2.09 16.19
C GLY A 161 22.57 3.39 16.40
N ALA A 162 23.00 4.46 15.71
CA ALA A 162 22.36 5.77 15.76
C ALA A 162 20.87 5.73 15.36
N LEU A 163 20.50 4.96 14.33
CA LEU A 163 19.09 4.81 13.93
C LEU A 163 18.26 4.09 15.01
N LEU A 164 18.83 3.08 15.66
CA LEU A 164 18.16 2.36 16.75
C LEU A 164 18.04 3.22 18.02
N ASP A 165 19.06 4.01 18.34
CA ASP A 165 19.04 4.94 19.47
C ASP A 165 18.03 6.06 19.23
N ALA A 166 17.97 6.63 18.02
CA ALA A 166 16.96 7.62 17.62
C ALA A 166 15.51 7.10 17.76
N ALA A 167 15.30 5.79 17.60
CA ALA A 167 14.00 5.16 17.86
C ALA A 167 13.71 5.03 19.36
N ARG A 168 14.70 4.58 20.15
CA ARG A 168 14.58 4.45 21.62
C ARG A 168 14.31 5.78 22.29
N ASP A 169 14.98 6.85 21.84
CA ASP A 169 14.79 8.21 22.36
C ASP A 169 13.37 8.75 22.13
N ARG A 170 12.65 8.19 21.13
CA ARG A 170 11.24 8.46 20.87
C ARG A 170 10.28 7.51 21.60
N GLY A 171 10.79 6.67 22.49
CA GLY A 171 10.00 5.66 23.20
C GLY A 171 9.60 4.46 22.34
N ILE A 172 10.21 4.29 21.16
CA ILE A 172 10.00 3.10 20.31
C ILE A 172 11.06 2.08 20.68
N ASP A 173 10.65 0.96 21.28
CA ASP A 173 11.55 -0.17 21.55
C ASP A 173 11.69 -1.06 20.29
N PRO A 174 12.85 -1.05 19.60
CA PRO A 174 13.04 -1.79 18.36
C PRO A 174 13.06 -3.31 18.62
N LEU A 175 12.34 -4.08 17.81
CA LEU A 175 12.33 -5.53 17.93
C LEU A 175 13.40 -6.19 17.07
N ALA A 176 14.37 -6.83 17.72
CA ALA A 176 15.33 -7.69 17.05
C ALA A 176 14.69 -9.01 16.59
N PHE A 177 15.03 -9.45 15.38
CA PHE A 177 14.64 -10.75 14.82
C PHE A 177 15.77 -11.38 14.00
N ASP A 178 15.62 -12.67 13.68
CA ASP A 178 16.61 -13.43 12.91
C ASP A 178 16.68 -12.99 11.42
N ALA A 179 17.88 -12.92 10.85
CA ALA A 179 18.10 -12.45 9.48
C ALA A 179 17.77 -13.49 8.39
N GLY A 180 17.56 -14.76 8.73
CA GLY A 180 17.23 -15.82 7.78
C GLY A 180 15.93 -15.54 7.01
N TYR A 181 15.90 -15.95 5.74
CA TYR A 181 14.71 -15.78 4.87
C TYR A 181 13.67 -16.88 5.08
N GLU A 182 14.11 -18.10 5.40
CA GLU A 182 13.25 -19.27 5.59
C GLU A 182 12.23 -19.02 6.70
N ASP A 183 10.94 -19.15 6.40
CA ASP A 183 9.82 -18.94 7.33
C ASP A 183 9.79 -17.58 8.04
N ARG A 184 10.47 -16.55 7.49
CA ARG A 184 10.56 -15.23 8.13
C ARG A 184 9.19 -14.65 8.51
N GLY A 185 8.20 -14.76 7.62
CA GLY A 185 6.84 -14.27 7.90
C GLY A 185 6.21 -14.98 9.09
N GLN A 186 6.38 -16.29 9.23
CA GLN A 186 5.89 -17.05 10.38
C GLN A 186 6.62 -16.65 11.67
N ARG A 187 7.95 -16.60 11.65
CA ARG A 187 8.75 -16.21 12.82
C ARG A 187 8.37 -14.80 13.30
N LEU A 188 8.18 -13.85 12.39
CA LEU A 188 7.72 -12.50 12.75
C LEU A 188 6.34 -12.52 13.42
N ARG A 189 5.39 -13.28 12.88
CA ARG A 189 4.05 -13.45 13.50
C ARG A 189 4.14 -14.02 14.91
N GLU A 190 4.98 -15.03 15.13
CA GLU A 190 5.20 -15.62 16.45
C GLU A 190 5.77 -14.57 17.42
N ARG A 191 6.77 -13.78 16.99
CA ARG A 191 7.36 -12.71 17.79
C ARG A 191 6.36 -11.61 18.14
N PHE A 192 5.48 -11.22 17.21
CA PHE A 192 4.41 -10.25 17.50
C PHE A 192 3.40 -10.79 18.50
N ARG A 193 3.03 -12.07 18.40
CA ARG A 193 2.14 -12.72 19.38
C ARG A 193 2.75 -12.79 20.77
N GLU A 194 4.02 -13.18 20.88
CA GLU A 194 4.76 -13.22 22.16
C GLU A 194 4.84 -11.83 22.80
N ARG A 195 5.12 -10.81 21.98
CA ARG A 195 5.20 -9.41 22.41
C ARG A 195 3.84 -8.79 22.70
N ARG A 196 2.76 -9.36 22.14
CA ARG A 196 1.38 -8.83 22.18
C ARG A 196 1.24 -7.43 21.55
N SER A 197 2.15 -7.08 20.64
CA SER A 197 2.11 -5.84 19.87
C SER A 197 2.99 -5.92 18.63
N VAL A 198 2.70 -5.08 17.64
CA VAL A 198 3.58 -4.81 16.49
C VAL A 198 4.35 -3.51 16.74
N PRO A 199 5.67 -3.57 17.00
CA PRO A 199 6.46 -2.36 17.19
C PRO A 199 6.71 -1.65 15.86
N GLN A 200 6.89 -0.33 15.89
CA GLN A 200 7.13 0.47 14.68
C GLN A 200 8.50 0.24 14.05
N VAL A 201 9.45 -0.34 14.78
CA VAL A 201 10.80 -0.61 14.28
C VAL A 201 11.16 -2.07 14.55
N LEU A 202 11.57 -2.76 13.49
CA LEU A 202 12.12 -4.12 13.54
C LEU A 202 13.52 -4.09 12.98
N TYR A 203 14.43 -4.93 13.45
CA TYR A 203 15.76 -5.01 12.83
C TYR A 203 16.39 -6.38 12.97
N HIS A 204 17.36 -6.66 12.10
CA HIS A 204 18.28 -7.77 12.27
C HIS A 204 19.71 -7.30 12.02
N GLU A 205 20.67 -7.88 12.73
CA GLU A 205 22.11 -7.57 12.60
C GLU A 205 22.77 -8.28 11.42
N GLY A 206 21.96 -8.87 10.53
CA GLY A 206 22.44 -9.61 9.37
C GLY A 206 22.82 -11.04 9.71
N ALA A 207 23.40 -11.72 8.72
CA ALA A 207 23.93 -13.07 8.82
C ALA A 207 24.97 -13.27 7.70
N PHE A 208 25.54 -14.46 7.56
CA PHE A 208 26.45 -14.75 6.46
C PHE A 208 25.78 -14.46 5.10
N GLY A 209 26.32 -13.49 4.36
CA GLY A 209 25.76 -13.03 3.08
C GLY A 209 24.46 -12.22 3.17
N ILE A 210 24.05 -11.80 4.38
CA ILE A 210 22.87 -10.97 4.61
C ILE A 210 23.29 -9.71 5.36
N GLU A 211 23.17 -8.57 4.70
CA GLU A 211 23.42 -7.25 5.29
C GLU A 211 22.42 -6.94 6.42
N PRO A 212 22.82 -6.23 7.49
CA PRO A 212 21.89 -5.71 8.51
C PRO A 212 20.80 -4.80 7.92
N VAL A 213 19.55 -5.02 8.31
CA VAL A 213 18.40 -4.25 7.81
C VAL A 213 17.43 -3.92 8.93
N THR A 214 17.01 -2.66 8.97
CA THR A 214 15.95 -2.15 9.84
C THR A 214 14.68 -1.93 9.01
N TYR A 215 13.55 -2.43 9.47
CA TYR A 215 12.23 -2.14 8.93
C TYR A 215 11.53 -1.11 9.79
N VAL A 216 10.97 -0.08 9.15
CA VAL A 216 10.10 0.91 9.78
C VAL A 216 8.68 0.62 9.32
N LEU A 217 7.76 0.47 10.28
CA LEU A 217 6.36 0.14 10.08
C LEU A 217 5.47 1.35 10.36
N GLY A 218 4.37 1.46 9.61
CA GLY A 218 3.35 2.49 9.75
C GLY A 218 1.98 1.95 9.36
N GLU A 219 0.94 2.75 9.58
CA GLU A 219 -0.40 2.42 9.10
C GLU A 219 -0.43 2.33 7.56
N THR A 220 0.27 3.26 6.90
CA THR A 220 0.57 3.19 5.48
C THR A 220 2.06 3.49 5.22
N ALA A 221 2.48 3.31 3.97
CA ALA A 221 3.84 3.60 3.56
C ALA A 221 4.23 5.07 3.79
N THR A 222 3.25 6.00 3.79
CA THR A 222 3.51 7.43 4.04
C THR A 222 3.84 7.68 5.52
N GLU A 223 3.14 7.04 6.46
CA GLU A 223 3.48 7.12 7.88
C GLU A 223 4.81 6.44 8.16
N ALA A 224 5.07 5.26 7.55
CA ALA A 224 6.36 4.59 7.66
C ALA A 224 7.51 5.48 7.15
N ALA A 225 7.32 6.13 5.99
CA ALA A 225 8.30 7.06 5.42
C ALA A 225 8.47 8.33 6.28
N THR A 226 7.41 8.82 6.89
CA THR A 226 7.47 9.98 7.79
C THR A 226 8.32 9.66 9.01
N LEU A 227 8.03 8.54 9.69
CA LEU A 227 8.83 8.08 10.81
C LEU A 227 10.28 7.82 10.41
N ALA A 228 10.52 7.18 9.27
CA ALA A 228 11.88 6.90 8.80
C ALA A 228 12.69 8.19 8.59
N VAL A 229 12.10 9.23 8.00
CA VAL A 229 12.77 10.53 7.84
C VAL A 229 13.10 11.15 9.20
N GLU A 230 12.16 11.14 10.14
CA GLU A 230 12.39 11.66 11.50
C GLU A 230 13.51 10.90 12.24
N LEU A 231 13.58 9.58 12.07
CA LEU A 231 14.64 8.75 12.64
C LEU A 231 16.00 9.07 12.01
N VAL A 232 16.06 9.25 10.68
CA VAL A 232 17.27 9.66 9.96
C VAL A 232 17.75 11.04 10.41
N GLU A 233 16.84 12.02 10.49
CA GLU A 233 17.18 13.39 10.93
C GLU A 233 17.74 13.40 12.36
N ALA A 234 17.18 12.58 13.25
CA ALA A 234 17.70 12.46 14.61
C ALA A 234 19.03 11.69 14.67
N ALA A 235 19.20 10.65 13.86
CA ALA A 235 20.44 9.88 13.81
C ALA A 235 21.61 10.70 13.23
N ASP A 236 21.33 11.59 12.29
CA ASP A 236 22.34 12.49 11.68
C ASP A 236 22.64 13.72 12.56
N GLY A 237 21.70 14.10 13.45
CA GLY A 237 21.84 15.21 14.38
C GLY A 237 22.39 14.86 15.76
N ALA A 238 22.53 13.56 16.06
CA ALA A 238 23.02 13.03 17.34
C ALA A 238 24.55 12.89 17.41
#